data_AF-A0A7C3BT47-F1
#
_entry.id   AF-A0A7C3BT47-F1
#
_cell.length_a   1.000
_cell.length_b   1.000
_cell.length_c   1.000
_cell.angle_alpha   90.00
_cell.angle_beta   90.00
_cell.angle_gamma   90.00
#
_symmetry.space_group_name_H-M   'P 1'
#
loop_
_entity.id
_entity.type
_entity.pdbx_description
1 polymer ?
#
loop_
_entity_poly.entity_id
_entity_poly.type
_entity_poly.pdbx_seq_one_letter_code
_entity_poly.pdbx_strand_id
1 'polypeptide(L)' 'MFNLRSPSFKKLGVKKGKLSRSDIIELMLKKPRLVRRSIARMDNKVYFGADKSVIERMIV' A
#
# COMPACT_ATOMS: atom_id res chain seq x y z
N MET A 1 -2.07 1.16 2.36
CA MET A 1 -0.80 0.42 2.41
C MET A 1 -0.71 -0.75 1.43
N PHE A 2 -1.53 -1.81 1.52
CA PHE A 2 -1.49 -2.94 0.58
C PHE A 2 -2.29 -2.71 -0.71
N ASN A 3 -1.80 -3.18 -1.86
CA ASN A 3 -2.42 -3.01 -3.17
C ASN A 3 -3.10 -4.30 -3.64
N LEU A 4 -4.33 -4.50 -3.14
CA LEU A 4 -5.21 -5.62 -3.51
C LEU A 4 -5.64 -5.61 -5.00
N ARG A 5 -5.46 -4.49 -5.71
CA ARG A 5 -5.84 -4.37 -7.12
C ARG A 5 -4.69 -4.67 -8.07
N SER A 6 -3.47 -4.84 -7.53
CA SER A 6 -2.28 -5.07 -8.35
C SER A 6 -2.40 -6.36 -9.18
N PRO A 7 -1.88 -6.39 -10.42
CA PRO A 7 -1.81 -7.62 -11.21
C PRO A 7 -1.05 -8.74 -10.48
N SER A 8 -0.01 -8.38 -9.72
CA SER A 8 0.78 -9.32 -8.90
C SER A 8 -0.05 -9.99 -7.81
N PHE A 9 -1.01 -9.29 -7.21
CA PHE A 9 -1.93 -9.87 -6.23
C PHE A 9 -2.96 -10.78 -6.89
N LYS A 10 -3.56 -10.35 -8.01
CA LYS A 10 -4.52 -11.18 -8.76
C LYS A 10 -3.94 -12.54 -9.17
N LYS A 11 -2.67 -12.57 -9.57
CA LYS A 11 -1.93 -13.80 -9.91
C LYS A 11 -1.69 -14.76 -8.74
N LEU A 12 -1.85 -14.32 -7.49
CA LEU A 12 -1.67 -15.19 -6.31
C LEU A 12 -2.87 -16.11 -6.06
N GLY A 13 -4.04 -15.86 -6.66
CA GLY A 13 -5.24 -16.70 -6.47
C GLY A 13 -5.82 -16.68 -5.05
N VAL A 14 -5.31 -15.83 -4.15
CA VAL A 14 -5.74 -15.76 -2.76
C VAL A 14 -7.06 -14.98 -2.64
N LYS A 15 -8.07 -15.58 -2.02
CA LYS A 15 -9.35 -14.90 -1.73
C LYS A 15 -9.15 -13.80 -0.67
N LYS A 16 -9.75 -12.63 -0.92
CA LYS A 16 -9.79 -11.52 0.05
C LYS A 16 -10.42 -12.03 1.36
N GLY A 17 -9.75 -11.86 2.49
CA GLY A 17 -10.24 -12.23 3.82
C GLY A 17 -9.55 -13.43 4.48
N LYS A 18 -8.68 -14.17 3.78
CA LYS A 18 -7.91 -15.29 4.37
C LYS A 18 -6.49 -14.94 4.84
N LEU A 19 -6.03 -13.71 4.60
CA LEU A 19 -4.67 -13.31 4.92
C LEU A 19 -4.62 -12.67 6.31
N SER A 20 -3.75 -13.19 7.17
CA SER A 20 -3.41 -12.53 8.43
C SER A 20 -2.57 -11.28 8.17
N ARG A 21 -2.41 -10.46 9.20
CA ARG A 21 -1.55 -9.27 9.13
C ARG A 21 -0.09 -9.65 8.81
N SER A 22 0.41 -10.74 9.39
CA SER A 22 1.77 -11.23 9.16
C SER A 22 1.95 -11.69 7.71
N ASP A 23 0.98 -12.41 7.14
CA ASP A 23 1.01 -12.84 5.74
C ASP A 23 1.05 -11.63 4.80
N ILE A 24 0.30 -10.57 5.12
CA ILE A 24 0.30 -9.33 4.33
C ILE A 24 1.68 -8.68 4.35
N ILE A 25 2.31 -8.58 5.52
CA ILE A 25 3.66 -8.00 5.65
C ILE A 25 4.68 -8.83 4.87
N GLU A 26 4.63 -10.16 5.00
CA GLU A 26 5.57 -11.03 4.29
C GLU A 26 5.37 -10.99 2.77
N LEU A 27 4.12 -10.89 2.31
CA LEU A 27 3.81 -10.64 0.90
C LEU A 27 4.34 -9.29 0.40
N MET A 28 4.28 -8.24 1.21
CA MET A 28 4.86 -6.94 0.86
C MET A 28 6.38 -7.04 0.71
N LEU A 29 7.06 -7.77 1.61
CA LEU A 29 8.51 -7.99 1.55
C LEU A 29 8.91 -8.79 0.31
N LYS A 30 8.21 -9.90 0.02
CA LYS A 30 8.49 -10.75 -1.15
C LYS A 30 8.13 -10.08 -2.47
N LYS A 31 7.08 -9.25 -2.50
CA LYS A 31 6.61 -8.57 -3.71
C LYS A 31 6.38 -7.08 -3.43
N PRO A 32 7.42 -6.23 -3.52
CA PRO A 32 7.31 -4.80 -3.21
C PRO A 32 6.26 -4.03 -4.04
N ARG A 33 5.89 -4.52 -5.23
CA ARG A 33 4.78 -3.98 -6.05
C ARG A 33 3.40 -4.08 -5.38
N LEU A 34 3.27 -4.90 -4.34
CA LEU A 34 2.07 -5.02 -3.52
C LEU A 34 1.92 -3.88 -2.50
N VAL A 35 2.94 -3.06 -2.31
CA VAL A 35 2.83 -1.82 -1.53
C VAL A 35 2.24 -0.72 -2.43
N ARG A 36 1.24 0.03 -1.95
CA ARG A 36 0.69 1.21 -2.65
C ARG A 36 1.82 2.21 -2.90
N ARG A 37 1.89 2.75 -4.12
CA ARG A 37 2.97 3.65 -4.55
C ARG A 37 2.55 5.11 -4.61
N SER A 38 3.60 5.93 -4.64
CA SER A 38 3.72 7.27 -4.06
C SER A 38 3.37 7.21 -2.57
N ILE A 39 4.38 7.17 -1.71
CA ILE A 39 4.21 7.29 -0.27
C ILE A 39 4.99 8.52 0.14
N ALA A 40 4.32 9.46 0.79
CA ALA A 40 4.96 10.61 1.39
C ALA A 40 4.80 10.52 2.91
N ARG A 41 5.85 10.83 3.64
CA ARG A 41 5.83 10.90 5.11
C ARG A 41 6.23 12.30 5.52
N MET A 42 5.41 12.92 6.36
CA MET A 42 5.69 14.21 6.96
C MET A 42 5.35 14.10 8.44
N ASP A 43 6.32 14.47 9.29
CA ASP A 43 6.30 14.21 10.73
C ASP A 43 5.94 12.74 11.05
N ASN A 44 4.85 12.53 11.79
CA ASN A 44 4.30 11.23 12.16
C ASN A 44 3.10 10.78 11.31
N LYS A 45 2.82 11.46 10.21
CA LYS A 45 1.71 11.11 9.30
C LYS A 45 2.25 10.48 8.01
N VAL A 46 1.58 9.43 7.56
CA VAL A 46 1.88 8.73 6.31
C VAL A 46 0.75 8.98 5.31
N TYR A 47 1.13 9.47 4.14
CA TYR A 47 0.24 9.82 3.04
C TYR A 47 0.45 8.84 1.89
N PHE A 48 -0.65 8.34 1.34
CA PHE A 48 -0.64 7.43 0.18
C PHE A 48 -1.15 8.17 -1.05
N GLY A 49 -0.36 8.15 -2.12
CA GLY A 49 -0.53 9.05 -3.25
C GLY A 49 0.34 10.31 -3.08
N ALA A 50 0.51 11.04 -4.18
CA ALA A 50 1.13 12.36 -4.20
C ALA A 50 0.40 13.23 -5.22
N ASP A 51 -0.94 13.17 -5.21
CA ASP A 51 -1.75 14.09 -6.00
C ASP A 51 -1.84 15.45 -5.30
N LYS A 52 -2.29 16.47 -6.05
CA LYS A 52 -2.44 17.84 -5.55
C LYS A 52 -3.19 17.90 -4.22
N SER A 53 -4.29 17.14 -4.09
CA SER A 53 -5.10 17.12 -2.87
C SER A 53 -4.35 16.55 -1.67
N VAL A 54 -3.50 15.53 -1.89
CA VAL A 54 -2.68 14.92 -0.84
C VAL A 54 -1.63 15.93 -0.38
N ILE A 55 -0.94 16.58 -1.32
CA ILE A 55 0.12 17.55 -1.02
C ILE A 55 -0.44 18.78 -0.30
N GLU A 56 -1.61 19.29 -0.71
CA GLU A 56 -2.29 20.39 0.00
C GLU A 56 -2.57 20.05 1.47
N ARG A 57 -2.93 18.79 1.78
CA ARG A 57 -3.15 18.32 3.17
C ARG A 57 -1.85 18.06 3.97
N MET A 58 -0.68 18.22 3.35
CA MET A 58 0.61 18.06 4.03
C MET A 58 1.16 19.41 4.51
N ILE A 59 0.81 20.50 3.83
CA ILE A 59 1.36 21.85 4.07
C ILE A 59 0.50 22.66 5.07
N VAL A 60 -0.74 22.22 5.30
CA VAL A 60 -1.71 22.83 6.23
C VAL A 60 -1.84 21.96 7.48
#